data_AF-A0A8T6QRD1-F1
#
_entry.id   AF-A0A8T6QRD1-F1
#
_cell.length_a   1.000
_cell.length_b   1.000
_cell.length_c   1.000
_cell.angle_alpha   90.00
_cell.angle_beta   90.00
_cell.angle_gamma   90.00
#
_symmetry.space_group_name_H-M   'P 1'
#
loop_
_entity.id
_entity.type
_entity.pdbx_description
1 polymer ?
#
loop_
_entity_poly.entity_id
_entity_poly.type
_entity_poly.pdbx_seq_one_letter_code
_entity_poly.pdbx_strand_id
1 'polypeptide(L)'
;MPPSPDADAKAAKQQFCNEVVRHLNQVAPVTARGMFGGYGLYLEGVMFALIADETVYFKVDEGNRGDFEAWKMPPFTYDGKGKPITLSYYEIPPPIWEDGSELQHWVERAHAAGKRAKQGKRRSRA
;
A
#
# COMPACT_ATOMS: atom_id res chain seq x y z
N MET A 1 -36.58 4.82 5.67
CA MET A 1 -35.19 5.19 6.02
C MET A 1 -34.30 4.77 4.87
N PRO A 2 -33.76 5.69 4.07
CA PRO A 2 -32.65 5.33 3.19
C PRO A 2 -31.43 4.96 4.05
N PRO A 3 -30.63 3.96 3.65
CA PRO A 3 -29.33 3.76 4.27
C PRO A 3 -28.50 5.04 4.11
N SER A 4 -27.80 5.45 5.17
CA SER A 4 -26.91 6.60 5.13
C SER A 4 -25.88 6.43 4.01
N PRO A 5 -25.59 7.47 3.21
CA PRO A 5 -24.61 7.40 2.10
C PRO A 5 -23.21 6.95 2.54
N ASP A 6 -22.89 7.09 3.84
CA ASP A 6 -21.63 6.64 4.44
C ASP A 6 -21.48 5.11 4.52
N ALA A 7 -22.58 4.35 4.53
CA ALA A 7 -22.54 2.88 4.64
C ALA A 7 -22.11 2.22 3.32
N ASP A 8 -22.63 2.71 2.19
CA ASP A 8 -22.29 2.24 0.85
C ASP A 8 -20.81 2.50 0.52
N ALA A 9 -20.29 3.68 0.85
CA ALA A 9 -18.89 4.02 0.60
C ALA A 9 -17.91 3.12 1.38
N LYS A 10 -18.25 2.76 2.62
CA LYS A 10 -17.43 1.84 3.42
C LYS A 10 -17.46 0.41 2.87
N ALA A 11 -18.63 -0.05 2.41
CA ALA A 11 -18.80 -1.36 1.81
C ALA A 11 -18.01 -1.49 0.50
N ALA A 12 -18.08 -0.49 -0.38
CA ALA A 12 -17.33 -0.45 -1.64
C ALA A 12 -15.82 -0.55 -1.40
N LYS A 13 -15.27 0.26 -0.47
CA LYS A 13 -13.85 0.18 -0.11
C LYS A 13 -13.46 -1.18 0.47
N GLN A 14 -14.35 -1.82 1.23
CA GLN A 14 -14.11 -3.15 1.79
C GLN A 14 -14.14 -4.24 0.72
N GLN A 15 -15.05 -4.14 -0.26
CA GLN A 15 -15.12 -5.05 -1.40
C GLN A 15 -13.86 -4.94 -2.25
N PHE A 16 -13.47 -3.72 -2.65
CA PHE A 16 -12.23 -3.45 -3.38
C PHE A 16 -11.02 -4.02 -2.65
N CYS A 17 -10.93 -3.78 -1.33
CA CYS A 17 -9.87 -4.32 -0.51
C CYS A 17 -9.84 -5.87 -0.50
N ASN A 18 -11.00 -6.51 -0.39
CA ASN A 18 -11.10 -7.97 -0.44
C ASN A 18 -10.69 -8.52 -1.82
N GLU A 19 -11.08 -7.85 -2.92
CA GLU A 19 -10.67 -8.26 -4.26
C GLU A 19 -9.17 -8.14 -4.45
N VAL A 20 -8.59 -7.01 -4.05
CA VAL A 20 -7.15 -6.78 -4.04
C VAL A 20 -6.42 -7.85 -3.22
N VAL A 21 -6.87 -8.12 -1.99
CA VAL A 21 -6.26 -9.15 -1.13
C VAL A 21 -6.38 -10.53 -1.73
N ARG A 22 -7.52 -10.85 -2.36
CA ARG A 22 -7.75 -12.15 -3.01
C ARG A 22 -6.82 -12.31 -4.21
N HIS A 23 -6.68 -11.27 -5.02
CA HIS A 23 -5.80 -11.26 -6.17
C HIS A 23 -4.32 -11.36 -5.75
N LEU A 24 -3.92 -10.56 -4.76
CA LEU A 24 -2.58 -10.63 -4.18
C LEU A 24 -2.31 -11.98 -3.53
N ASN A 25 -3.29 -12.65 -2.92
CA ASN A 25 -3.15 -14.00 -2.37
C ASN A 25 -2.80 -15.06 -3.42
N GLN A 26 -3.01 -14.80 -4.70
CA GLN A 26 -2.58 -15.70 -5.77
C GLN A 26 -1.05 -15.70 -5.94
N VAL A 27 -0.40 -14.59 -5.57
CA VAL A 27 1.05 -14.41 -5.71
C VAL A 27 1.79 -14.40 -4.37
N ALA A 28 1.17 -13.90 -3.31
CA ALA A 28 1.78 -13.75 -1.99
C ALA A 28 0.72 -13.69 -0.86
N PRO A 29 0.97 -14.25 0.34
CA PRO A 29 0.00 -14.27 1.44
C PRO A 29 -0.16 -12.87 2.07
N VAL A 30 -1.02 -12.04 1.46
CA VAL A 30 -1.33 -10.68 1.88
C VAL A 30 -2.55 -10.65 2.81
N THR A 31 -2.54 -9.78 3.80
CA THR A 31 -3.65 -9.51 4.72
C THR A 31 -3.97 -8.02 4.70
N ALA A 32 -5.25 -7.65 4.61
CA ALA A 32 -5.67 -6.26 4.81
C ALA A 32 -6.16 -5.99 6.22
N ARG A 33 -5.94 -4.75 6.70
CA ARG A 33 -6.44 -4.27 7.98
C ARG A 33 -6.93 -2.83 7.86
N GLY A 34 -8.19 -2.59 8.21
CA GLY A 34 -8.76 -1.24 8.21
C GLY A 34 -8.01 -0.30 9.16
N MET A 35 -7.59 0.87 8.67
CA MET A 35 -6.92 1.91 9.44
C MET A 35 -7.36 3.30 8.93
N PHE A 36 -7.93 4.12 9.83
CA PHE A 36 -8.14 5.57 9.66
C PHE A 36 -8.63 6.00 8.26
N GLY A 37 -9.79 5.50 7.82
CA GLY A 37 -10.41 5.91 6.54
C GLY A 37 -9.92 5.15 5.30
N GLY A 38 -9.00 4.18 5.46
CA GLY A 38 -8.55 3.26 4.41
C GLY A 38 -8.22 1.87 4.95
N TYR A 39 -7.42 1.09 4.21
CA TYR A 39 -6.97 -0.25 4.57
C TYR A 39 -5.46 -0.40 4.40
N GLY A 40 -4.72 -0.80 5.43
CA GLY A 40 -3.32 -1.19 5.30
C GLY A 40 -3.19 -2.63 4.80
N LEU A 41 -2.30 -2.88 3.85
CA LEU A 41 -1.92 -4.21 3.38
C LEU A 41 -0.62 -4.67 4.07
N TYR A 42 -0.68 -5.88 4.61
CA TYR A 42 0.36 -6.50 5.41
C TYR A 42 0.76 -7.84 4.79
N LEU A 43 2.06 -8.06 4.66
CA LEU A 43 2.63 -9.35 4.27
C LEU A 43 3.55 -9.80 5.40
N GLU A 44 3.37 -11.01 5.93
CA GLU A 44 4.14 -11.53 7.08
C GLU A 44 4.22 -10.55 8.29
N GLY A 45 3.16 -9.77 8.54
CA GLY A 45 3.15 -8.76 9.62
C GLY A 45 4.05 -7.54 9.36
N VAL A 46 4.37 -7.28 8.09
CA VAL A 46 5.07 -6.10 7.59
C VAL A 46 4.13 -5.32 6.67
N MET A 47 3.87 -4.06 7.00
CA MET A 47 3.09 -3.18 6.15
C MET A 47 3.90 -2.83 4.91
N PHE A 48 3.43 -3.30 3.76
CA PHE A 48 4.09 -3.08 2.47
C PHE A 48 3.23 -2.24 1.52
N ALA A 49 1.92 -2.12 1.76
CA ALA A 49 1.05 -1.29 0.96
C ALA A 49 -0.12 -0.78 1.79
N LEU A 50 -0.89 0.15 1.25
CA LEU A 50 -2.13 0.65 1.81
C LEU A 50 -3.11 0.98 0.70
N ILE A 51 -4.38 1.03 1.04
CA ILE A 51 -5.49 1.38 0.17
C ILE A 51 -6.13 2.61 0.78
N ALA A 52 -6.16 3.69 0.03
CA ALA A 52 -6.84 4.93 0.38
C ALA A 52 -7.57 5.43 -0.86
N ASP A 53 -8.77 5.96 -0.69
CA ASP A 53 -9.56 6.50 -1.82
C ASP A 53 -9.67 5.53 -3.01
N GLU A 54 -10.00 4.26 -2.73
CA GLU A 54 -10.12 3.19 -3.75
C GLU A 54 -8.86 2.97 -4.59
N THR A 55 -7.73 3.44 -4.08
CA THR A 55 -6.44 3.45 -4.75
C THR A 55 -5.40 2.73 -3.90
N VAL A 56 -4.60 1.88 -4.52
CA VAL A 56 -3.58 1.08 -3.83
C VAL A 56 -2.23 1.77 -3.95
N TYR A 57 -1.63 2.05 -2.81
CA TYR A 57 -0.32 2.65 -2.68
C TYR A 57 0.68 1.66 -2.10
N PHE A 58 1.75 1.38 -2.83
CA PHE A 58 2.81 0.47 -2.40
C PHE A 58 3.94 1.22 -1.72
N LYS A 59 4.49 0.62 -0.68
CA LYS A 59 5.61 1.14 0.06
C LYS A 59 6.86 0.98 -0.78
N VAL A 60 7.58 2.07 -0.91
CA VAL A 60 8.86 2.19 -1.57
C VAL A 60 9.87 2.62 -0.53
N ASP A 61 11.11 2.25 -0.73
CA ASP A 61 12.23 2.66 0.11
C ASP A 61 13.32 3.23 -0.79
N GLU A 62 14.34 3.85 -0.22
CA GLU A 62 15.41 4.49 -0.97
C GLU A 62 16.09 3.52 -1.96
N GLY A 63 16.17 2.23 -1.61
CA GLY A 63 16.73 1.19 -2.47
C GLY A 63 15.86 0.72 -3.64
N ASN A 64 14.61 1.16 -3.77
CA ASN A 64 13.73 0.87 -4.92
C ASN A 64 13.09 2.13 -5.50
N ARG A 65 13.43 3.30 -4.95
CA ARG A 65 12.83 4.57 -5.36
C ARG A 65 13.20 4.93 -6.80
N GLY A 66 14.42 4.57 -7.24
CA GLY A 66 14.88 4.84 -8.60
C GLY A 66 13.98 4.24 -9.68
N ASP A 67 13.50 3.01 -9.49
CA ASP A 67 12.56 2.39 -10.42
C ASP A 67 11.22 3.15 -10.42
N PHE A 68 10.66 3.48 -9.25
CA PHE A 68 9.38 4.21 -9.17
C PHE A 68 9.46 5.66 -9.68
N GLU A 69 10.58 6.36 -9.47
CA GLU A 69 10.84 7.68 -10.03
C GLU A 69 11.03 7.62 -11.56
N ALA A 70 11.57 6.52 -12.10
CA ALA A 70 11.64 6.31 -13.55
C ALA A 70 10.24 6.22 -14.17
N TRP A 71 9.27 5.65 -13.44
CA TRP A 71 7.85 5.65 -13.82
C TRP A 71 7.15 7.01 -13.59
N LYS A 72 7.85 8.04 -13.09
CA LYS A 72 7.34 9.40 -12.81
C LYS A 72 6.10 9.43 -11.90
N MET A 73 5.94 8.43 -11.04
CA MET A 73 4.81 8.39 -10.12
C MET A 73 5.05 9.33 -8.94
N PRO A 74 4.07 10.17 -8.54
CA PRO A 74 4.24 11.05 -7.40
C PRO A 74 4.20 10.25 -6.08
N PRO A 75 5.12 10.50 -5.13
CA PRO A 75 5.04 9.93 -3.80
C PRO A 75 3.85 10.52 -3.03
N PHE A 76 3.19 9.68 -2.23
CA PHE A 76 2.11 10.09 -1.36
C PHE A 76 2.62 11.09 -0.33
N THR A 77 2.18 12.34 -0.46
CA THR A 77 2.54 13.42 0.45
C THR A 77 1.30 13.84 1.22
N TYR A 78 1.39 13.83 2.55
CA TYR A 78 0.30 14.27 3.42
C TYR A 78 0.79 15.31 4.43
N ASP A 79 -0.09 16.21 4.87
CA ASP A 79 0.26 17.16 5.92
C ASP A 79 0.19 16.46 7.30
N GLY A 80 1.36 16.18 7.87
CA GLY A 80 1.50 15.61 9.19
C GLY A 80 1.73 16.70 10.23
N LYS A 81 0.66 17.19 10.87
CA LYS A 81 0.72 18.20 11.96
C LYS A 81 1.51 19.46 11.57
N GLY A 82 1.19 20.08 10.42
CA GLY A 82 1.82 21.33 9.97
C GLY A 82 3.20 21.15 9.32
N LYS A 83 3.57 19.92 8.98
CA LYS A 83 4.72 19.62 8.13
C LYS A 83 4.29 18.67 7.02
N PRO A 84 4.63 18.94 5.75
CA PRO A 84 4.41 17.97 4.69
C PRO A 84 5.31 16.75 4.94
N ILE A 85 4.69 15.61 5.18
CA ILE A 85 5.35 14.32 5.27
C ILE A 85 5.16 13.62 3.92
N THR A 86 6.23 13.62 3.13
CA THR A 86 6.32 12.76 1.95
C THR A 86 6.60 11.35 2.42
N LEU A 87 5.62 10.49 2.28
CA LEU A 87 5.83 9.07 2.44
C LEU A 87 6.28 8.49 1.11
N SER A 88 7.16 7.49 1.19
CA SER A 88 7.49 6.66 0.05
C SER A 88 6.38 5.63 -0.16
N TYR A 89 5.15 6.09 -0.40
CA TYR A 89 4.07 5.25 -0.91
C TYR A 89 3.71 5.74 -2.30
N TYR A 90 3.69 4.85 -3.29
CA TYR A 90 3.47 5.20 -4.69
C TYR A 90 2.24 4.45 -5.18
N GLU A 91 1.42 5.14 -5.97
CA GLU A 91 0.24 4.55 -6.58
C GLU A 91 0.64 3.47 -7.58
N ILE A 92 -0.05 2.32 -7.53
CA ILE A 92 0.15 1.27 -8.52
C ILE A 92 -0.65 1.58 -9.78
N PRO A 93 0.01 1.67 -10.95
CA PRO A 93 -0.70 1.82 -12.21
C PRO A 93 -1.54 0.58 -12.54
N PRO A 94 -2.72 0.76 -13.18
CA PRO A 94 -3.60 -0.31 -13.68
C PRO A 94 -2.89 -1.46 -14.40
N PRO A 95 -1.92 -1.25 -15.31
CA PRO A 95 -1.25 -2.35 -16.02
C PRO A 95 -0.55 -3.37 -15.11
N ILE A 96 -0.08 -2.96 -13.93
CA ILE A 96 0.53 -3.89 -12.97
C ILE A 96 -0.53 -4.84 -12.38
N TRP A 97 -1.79 -4.42 -12.30
CA TRP A 97 -2.89 -5.32 -11.94
C TRP A 97 -3.21 -6.34 -13.03
N GLU A 98 -2.90 -6.01 -14.29
CA GLU A 98 -3.10 -6.90 -15.43
C GLU A 98 -1.96 -7.93 -15.55
N ASP A 99 -0.75 -7.56 -15.15
CA ASP A 99 0.42 -8.44 -15.18
C ASP A 99 0.76 -9.02 -13.78
N GLY A 100 0.34 -10.26 -13.54
CA GLY A 100 0.58 -10.93 -12.26
C GLY A 100 2.07 -11.14 -11.91
N SER A 101 2.95 -11.20 -12.91
CA SER A 101 4.40 -11.35 -12.68
C SER A 101 4.99 -10.02 -12.21
N GLU A 102 4.62 -8.91 -12.86
CA GLU A 102 4.96 -7.59 -12.36
C GLU A 102 4.41 -7.38 -10.96
N LEU A 103 3.11 -7.65 -10.74
CA LEU A 103 2.48 -7.46 -9.43
C LEU A 103 3.25 -8.17 -8.32
N GLN A 104 3.63 -9.44 -8.53
CA GLN A 104 4.42 -10.20 -7.57
C GLN A 104 5.76 -9.52 -7.29
N HIS A 105 6.49 -9.12 -8.35
CA HIS A 105 7.77 -8.41 -8.22
C HIS A 105 7.64 -7.09 -7.44
N TRP A 106 6.59 -6.32 -7.70
CA TRP A 106 6.30 -5.08 -6.98
C TRP A 106 5.96 -5.35 -5.50
N VAL A 107 5.17 -6.39 -5.21
CA VAL A 107 4.84 -6.80 -3.84
C VAL A 107 6.10 -7.22 -3.09
N GLU A 108 6.96 -8.01 -3.70
CA GLU A 108 8.22 -8.46 -3.10
C GLU A 108 9.16 -7.28 -2.80
N ARG A 109 9.30 -6.35 -3.75
CA ARG A 109 10.11 -5.14 -3.53
C ARG A 109 9.54 -4.25 -2.43
N ALA A 110 8.21 -4.06 -2.41
CA ALA A 110 7.54 -3.27 -1.38
C ALA A 110 7.63 -3.94 0.01
N HIS A 111 7.54 -5.26 0.04
CA HIS A 111 7.72 -6.04 1.26
C HIS A 111 9.15 -6.00 1.77
N ALA A 112 10.15 -6.11 0.88
CA ALA A 112 11.56 -5.92 1.22
C ALA A 112 11.82 -4.52 1.78
N ALA A 113 11.24 -3.48 1.17
CA ALA A 113 11.24 -2.11 1.67
C ALA A 113 10.63 -2.01 3.08
N GLY A 114 9.45 -2.60 3.30
CA GLY A 114 8.82 -2.66 4.63
C GLY A 114 9.68 -3.39 5.67
N LYS A 115 10.31 -4.51 5.28
CA LYS A 115 11.24 -5.28 6.13
C LYS A 115 12.45 -4.44 6.51
N ARG A 116 13.04 -3.70 5.56
CA ARG A 116 14.18 -2.79 5.81
C ARG A 116 13.79 -1.67 6.76
N ALA A 117 12.64 -1.02 6.54
CA ALA A 117 12.14 0.04 7.42
C ALA A 117 11.91 -0.47 8.87
N LYS A 118 11.34 -1.67 9.03
CA LYS A 118 11.14 -2.31 10.34
C LYS A 118 12.48 -2.65 11.02
N GLN A 119 13.48 -3.10 10.25
CA GLN A 119 14.83 -3.41 10.75
C GLN A 119 15.62 -2.14 11.13
N GLY A 120 15.59 -1.09 10.30
CA GLY A 120 16.27 0.18 10.58
C GLY A 120 15.75 0.85 11.86
N LYS A 121 14.44 0.74 12.12
CA LYS A 121 13.83 1.23 13.37
C LYS A 121 14.16 0.39 14.60
N ARG A 122 14.54 -0.88 14.41
CA ARG A 122 14.98 -1.77 15.50
C ARG A 122 16.44 -1.53 15.90
N ARG A 123 17.29 -1.09 14.97
CA ARG A 123 18.69 -0.71 15.24
C ARG A 123 18.85 0.65 15.93
N SER A 124 17.88 1.56 15.76
CA SER A 124 17.91 2.91 16.37
C SER A 124 17.34 2.96 17.80
N ARG A 125 17.04 1.80 18.40
CA ARG A 125 16.54 1.65 19.77
C ARG A 125 17.48 0.85 20.68
N ALA A 126 18.70 0.56 20.22
CA ALA A 126 19.73 -0.16 20.96
C ALA A 126 20.82 0.81 21.41
#